data_AF-A0AAU4IT46-F1
#
_entry.id   AF-A0AAU4IT46-F1
#
_cell.length_a   1.000
_cell.length_b   1.000
_cell.length_c   1.000
_cell.angle_alpha   90.00
_cell.angle_beta   90.00
_cell.angle_gamma   90.00
#
_symmetry.space_group_name_H-M   'P 1'
#
loop_
_entity.id
_entity.type
_entity.pdbx_description
1 polymer ?
#
loop_
_entity_poly.entity_id
_entity_poly.type
_entity_poly.pdbx_seq_one_letter_code
_entity_poly.pdbx_strand_id
1 'polypeptide(L)'
;MTRRRPVRRRSRRPGRRQQQRDVQLLAFAVVTAAGIGLVVMVVNWLLAHWWVLVVVLVLAGLAGAGWLYSRRQSARWEAVRAQGLRYGLPQLDALHHTRFEDAIRDLMQRDGCRDARRVGGRGDLGADVKATDPYGRRWVIQCKHRRNGAQGSPVGTPDLQVLNGTARQVHGADVAVIVTNGRVTGPAVTFAKQQRLHVVDRQTLAVWASGSRPLWELLRAVPPPRRPTSLS
;
A
#
# COMPACT_ATOMS: atom_id res chain seq x y z
N MET A 1 78.06 -33.27 -85.65
CA MET A 1 77.83 -31.89 -85.15
C MET A 1 76.39 -31.48 -85.47
N THR A 2 75.54 -31.21 -84.46
CA THR A 2 74.70 -29.99 -84.38
C THR A 2 73.74 -30.07 -83.18
N ARG A 3 74.06 -29.26 -82.17
CA ARG A 3 73.22 -28.93 -81.01
C ARG A 3 71.88 -28.31 -81.47
N ARG A 4 70.75 -28.70 -80.86
CA ARG A 4 69.55 -27.84 -80.77
C ARG A 4 69.07 -27.71 -79.33
N ARG A 5 68.81 -26.45 -78.98
CA ARG A 5 68.64 -25.85 -77.65
C ARG A 5 67.35 -26.29 -76.93
N PRO A 6 67.31 -26.25 -75.58
CA PRO A 6 66.07 -26.49 -74.84
C PRO A 6 65.12 -25.29 -74.95
N VAL A 7 63.85 -25.56 -75.22
CA VAL A 7 62.76 -24.58 -75.24
C VAL A 7 62.39 -24.22 -73.79
N ARG A 8 62.68 -22.98 -73.39
CA ARG A 8 62.21 -22.37 -72.14
C ARG A 8 60.68 -22.21 -72.19
N ARG A 9 59.94 -23.07 -71.49
CA ARG A 9 58.50 -22.83 -71.23
C ARG A 9 58.37 -21.68 -70.22
N ARG A 10 57.88 -20.53 -70.68
CA ARG A 10 57.44 -19.42 -69.83
C ARG A 10 56.20 -19.86 -69.04
N SER A 11 56.34 -19.98 -67.72
CA SER A 11 55.21 -20.08 -66.80
C SER A 11 54.43 -18.76 -66.81
N ARG A 12 53.20 -18.76 -67.35
CA ARG A 12 52.25 -17.65 -67.23
C ARG A 12 51.90 -17.49 -65.75
N ARG A 13 52.33 -16.39 -65.12
CA ARG A 13 51.86 -15.99 -63.78
C ARG A 13 50.38 -15.58 -63.90
N PRO A 14 49.48 -16.07 -63.05
CA PRO A 14 48.08 -15.63 -63.05
C PRO A 14 48.01 -14.12 -62.77
N GLY A 15 47.12 -13.42 -63.48
CA GLY A 15 46.98 -11.98 -63.37
C GLY A 15 46.50 -11.57 -61.98
N ARG A 16 47.14 -10.56 -61.37
CA ARG A 16 46.82 -9.99 -60.04
C ARG A 16 45.31 -9.80 -59.77
N ARG A 17 44.51 -9.50 -60.80
CA ARG A 17 43.05 -9.33 -60.71
C ARG A 17 42.29 -10.63 -60.44
N GLN A 18 42.76 -11.77 -60.94
CA GLN A 18 42.12 -13.07 -60.71
C GLN A 18 42.44 -13.59 -59.31
N GLN A 19 43.69 -13.44 -58.88
CA GLN A 19 44.11 -13.74 -57.51
C GLN A 19 43.38 -12.89 -56.45
N GLN A 20 43.09 -11.61 -56.75
CA GLN A 20 42.29 -10.76 -55.85
C GLN A 20 40.82 -11.19 -55.75
N ARG A 21 40.19 -11.66 -56.85
CA ARG A 21 38.81 -12.17 -56.83
C ARG A 21 38.70 -13.46 -56.03
N ASP A 22 39.65 -14.38 -56.18
CA ASP A 22 39.66 -15.64 -55.41
C ASP A 22 39.82 -15.37 -53.91
N VAL A 23 40.67 -14.40 -53.52
CA VAL A 23 40.84 -13.98 -52.12
C VAL A 23 39.57 -13.31 -51.58
N GLN A 24 38.86 -12.50 -52.37
CA GLN A 24 37.60 -11.89 -51.95
C GLN A 24 36.47 -12.92 -51.78
N LEU A 25 36.36 -13.90 -52.69
CA LEU A 25 35.39 -14.99 -52.59
C LEU A 25 35.67 -15.88 -51.37
N LEU A 26 36.94 -16.19 -51.10
CA LEU A 26 37.34 -16.93 -49.91
C LEU A 26 37.05 -16.14 -48.62
N ALA A 27 37.34 -14.84 -48.59
CA ALA A 27 37.02 -14.01 -47.43
C ALA A 27 35.51 -13.94 -47.16
N PHE A 28 34.69 -13.81 -48.20
CA PHE A 28 33.24 -13.79 -48.06
C PHE A 28 32.69 -15.15 -47.57
N ALA A 29 33.24 -16.26 -48.08
CA ALA A 29 32.88 -17.60 -47.63
C ALA A 29 33.22 -17.82 -46.15
N VAL A 30 34.40 -17.36 -45.70
CA VAL A 30 34.84 -17.46 -44.30
C VAL A 30 33.93 -16.61 -43.38
N VAL A 31 33.61 -15.37 -43.76
CA VAL A 31 32.71 -14.51 -42.98
C VAL A 31 31.31 -15.11 -42.89
N THR A 32 30.80 -15.66 -43.99
CA THR A 32 29.48 -16.30 -44.03
C THR A 32 29.45 -17.55 -43.14
N ALA A 33 30.48 -18.39 -43.21
CA ALA A 33 30.59 -19.58 -42.37
C ALA A 33 30.72 -19.25 -40.88
N ALA A 34 31.50 -18.21 -40.54
CA ALA A 34 31.61 -17.71 -39.18
C ALA A 34 30.27 -17.16 -38.65
N GLY A 35 29.53 -16.42 -39.50
CA GLY A 35 28.19 -15.93 -39.18
C GLY A 35 27.19 -17.06 -38.92
N ILE A 36 27.17 -18.09 -39.77
CA ILE A 36 26.32 -19.27 -39.59
C ILE A 36 26.71 -20.03 -38.31
N GLY A 37 28.02 -20.21 -38.06
CA GLY A 37 28.51 -20.87 -36.84
C GLY A 37 28.10 -20.13 -35.57
N LEU A 38 28.16 -18.80 -35.58
CA LEU A 38 27.70 -17.95 -34.47
C LEU A 38 26.20 -18.14 -34.22
N VAL A 39 25.39 -18.11 -35.29
CA VAL A 39 23.93 -18.31 -35.18
C VAL A 39 23.60 -19.71 -34.65
N VAL A 40 24.24 -20.76 -35.18
CA VAL A 40 24.03 -22.14 -34.70
C VAL A 40 24.46 -22.29 -33.24
N MET A 41 25.58 -21.68 -32.84
CA MET A 41 26.04 -21.69 -31.45
C MET A 41 25.03 -21.00 -30.53
N VAL A 42 24.52 -19.84 -30.92
CA VAL A 42 23.49 -19.10 -30.16
C VAL A 42 22.19 -19.90 -30.07
N VAL A 43 21.72 -20.48 -31.19
CA VAL A 43 20.49 -21.30 -31.22
C VAL A 43 20.65 -22.55 -30.38
N ASN A 44 21.77 -23.26 -30.49
CA ASN A 44 22.04 -24.46 -29.70
C ASN A 44 22.17 -24.12 -28.20
N TRP A 45 22.79 -22.99 -27.86
CA TRP A 45 22.85 -22.54 -26.48
C TRP A 45 21.47 -22.16 -25.94
N LEU A 46 20.62 -21.51 -26.74
CA LEU A 46 19.24 -21.18 -26.38
C LEU A 46 18.37 -22.45 -26.20
N LEU A 47 18.52 -23.43 -27.09
CA LEU A 47 17.88 -24.74 -26.99
C LEU A 47 18.43 -25.60 -25.85
N ALA A 48 19.67 -25.37 -25.41
CA ALA A 48 20.25 -26.04 -24.24
C ALA A 48 19.84 -25.36 -22.93
N HIS A 49 19.52 -24.06 -22.94
CA HIS A 49 19.26 -23.26 -21.73
C HIS A 49 17.84 -22.67 -21.66
N TRP A 50 16.89 -23.13 -22.48
CA TRP A 50 15.47 -22.74 -22.38
C TRP A 50 14.88 -22.99 -20.99
N TRP A 51 15.38 -24.01 -20.29
CA TRP A 51 15.01 -24.33 -18.91
C TRP A 51 15.34 -23.20 -17.93
N VAL A 52 16.36 -22.38 -18.20
CA VAL A 52 16.73 -21.23 -17.35
C VAL A 52 15.61 -20.18 -17.36
N LEU A 53 15.03 -19.90 -18.53
CA LEU A 53 13.90 -18.97 -18.66
C LEU A 53 12.66 -19.51 -17.93
N VAL A 54 12.41 -20.82 -18.03
CA VAL A 54 11.31 -21.48 -17.31
C VAL A 54 11.52 -21.39 -15.81
N VAL A 55 12.73 -21.67 -15.31
CA VAL A 55 13.07 -21.57 -13.88
C VAL A 55 12.90 -20.13 -13.37
N VAL A 56 13.38 -19.14 -14.10
CA VAL A 56 13.22 -17.72 -13.72
C VAL A 56 11.74 -17.33 -13.66
N LEU A 57 10.93 -17.75 -14.63
CA LEU A 57 9.50 -17.45 -14.67
C LEU A 57 8.74 -18.13 -13.53
N VAL A 58 9.08 -19.38 -13.21
CA VAL A 58 8.52 -20.10 -12.05
C VAL A 58 8.90 -19.40 -10.74
N LEU A 59 10.16 -19.01 -10.56
CA LEU A 59 10.61 -18.31 -9.36
C LEU A 59 9.93 -16.95 -9.20
N ALA A 60 9.78 -16.18 -10.29
CA ALA A 60 9.05 -14.91 -10.28
C ALA A 60 7.56 -15.12 -9.94
N GLY A 61 6.94 -16.16 -10.49
CA GLY A 61 5.55 -16.54 -10.18
C GLY A 61 5.36 -16.93 -8.71
N LEU A 62 6.26 -17.74 -8.16
CA LEU A 62 6.25 -18.14 -6.75
C LEU A 62 6.49 -16.94 -5.82
N ALA A 63 7.42 -16.06 -6.15
CA ALA A 63 7.67 -14.83 -5.38
C ALA A 63 6.45 -13.89 -5.42
N GLY A 64 5.85 -13.69 -6.60
CA GLY A 64 4.64 -12.89 -6.77
C GLY A 64 3.44 -13.47 -6.03
N ALA A 65 3.23 -14.79 -6.12
CA ALA A 65 2.19 -15.51 -5.39
C ALA A 65 2.41 -15.43 -3.88
N GLY A 66 3.65 -15.62 -3.41
CA GLY A 66 4.04 -15.47 -2.00
C GLY A 66 3.81 -14.05 -1.48
N TRP A 67 4.11 -13.03 -2.28
CA TRP A 67 3.86 -11.62 -1.94
C TRP A 67 2.37 -11.26 -1.92
N LEU A 68 1.59 -11.78 -2.87
CA LEU A 68 0.13 -11.61 -2.86
C LEU A 68 -0.51 -12.36 -1.70
N TYR A 69 -0.02 -13.56 -1.39
CA TYR A 69 -0.47 -14.37 -0.26
C TYR A 69 -0.13 -13.69 1.06
N SER A 70 1.07 -13.14 1.23
CA SER A 70 1.46 -12.42 2.44
C SER A 70 0.67 -11.12 2.61
N ARG A 71 0.44 -10.34 1.53
CA ARG A 71 -0.45 -9.17 1.56
C ARG A 71 -1.88 -9.53 1.97
N ARG A 72 -2.44 -10.61 1.42
CA ARG A 72 -3.79 -11.09 1.77
C ARG A 72 -3.85 -11.67 3.18
N GLN A 73 -2.79 -12.33 3.61
CA GLN A 73 -2.67 -12.84 4.96
C GLN A 73 -2.61 -11.69 5.96
N SER A 74 -1.84 -10.61 5.73
CA SER A 74 -1.83 -9.44 6.63
C SER A 74 -3.24 -8.91 6.86
N ALA A 75 -4.07 -8.79 5.82
CA ALA A 75 -5.47 -8.36 5.96
C ALA A 75 -6.34 -9.36 6.76
N ARG A 76 -6.09 -10.67 6.64
CA ARG A 76 -6.80 -11.71 7.41
C ARG A 76 -6.30 -11.80 8.86
N TRP A 77 -5.01 -11.67 9.09
CA TRP A 77 -4.38 -11.60 10.41
C TRP A 77 -4.81 -10.32 11.15
N GLU A 78 -5.00 -9.21 10.43
CA GLU A 78 -5.60 -7.99 10.95
C GLU A 78 -7.08 -8.20 11.32
N ALA A 79 -7.87 -8.89 10.50
CA ALA A 79 -9.27 -9.20 10.83
C ALA A 79 -9.41 -10.12 12.06
N VAL A 80 -8.53 -11.13 12.20
CA VAL A 80 -8.50 -12.02 13.38
C VAL A 80 -7.97 -11.28 14.61
N ARG A 81 -6.96 -10.41 14.47
CA ARG A 81 -6.51 -9.52 15.56
C ARG A 81 -7.59 -8.53 15.99
N ALA A 82 -8.37 -8.00 15.04
CA ALA A 82 -9.41 -7.03 15.31
C ALA A 82 -10.48 -7.61 16.25
N GLN A 83 -10.90 -8.88 16.08
CA GLN A 83 -11.93 -9.49 16.93
C GLN A 83 -11.55 -9.60 18.42
N GLY A 84 -10.25 -9.61 18.75
CA GLY A 84 -9.75 -9.64 20.13
C GLY A 84 -9.04 -8.34 20.56
N LEU A 85 -9.05 -7.30 19.72
CA LEU A 85 -8.23 -6.12 19.93
C LEU A 85 -8.71 -5.36 21.18
N ARG A 86 -7.84 -5.31 22.18
CA ARG A 86 -8.04 -4.52 23.39
C ARG A 86 -6.79 -3.70 23.63
N TYR A 87 -6.98 -2.40 23.86
CA TYR A 87 -5.90 -1.53 24.29
C TYR A 87 -6.07 -1.18 25.75
N GLY A 88 -4.98 -1.30 26.51
CA GLY A 88 -4.88 -0.69 27.82
C GLY A 88 -4.69 0.83 27.68
N LEU A 89 -5.21 1.60 28.64
CA LEU A 89 -5.02 3.05 28.63
C LEU A 89 -3.53 3.47 28.66
N PRO A 90 -2.63 2.83 29.44
CA PRO A 90 -1.20 3.13 29.38
C PRO A 90 -0.58 2.86 28.01
N GLN A 91 -1.07 1.86 27.28
CA GLN A 91 -0.63 1.56 25.93
C GLN A 91 -1.01 2.68 24.98
N LEU A 92 -2.25 3.19 25.04
CA LEU A 92 -2.70 4.33 24.23
C LEU A 92 -1.95 5.62 24.56
N ASP A 93 -1.58 5.83 25.83
CA ASP A 93 -0.80 6.99 26.25
C ASP A 93 0.62 6.99 25.66
N ALA A 94 1.24 5.81 25.54
CA ALA A 94 2.57 5.66 24.98
C ALA A 94 2.62 5.80 23.45
N LEU A 95 1.47 5.79 22.76
CA LEU A 95 1.43 5.90 21.30
C LEU A 95 1.81 7.30 20.83
N HIS A 96 2.43 7.37 19.66
CA HIS A 96 2.51 8.61 18.90
C HIS A 96 1.14 8.97 18.32
N HIS A 97 0.87 10.25 18.01
CA HIS A 97 -0.45 10.71 17.56
C HIS A 97 -0.97 9.93 16.34
N THR A 98 -0.13 9.66 15.34
CA THR A 98 -0.49 8.87 14.15
C THR A 98 -0.86 7.42 14.49
N ARG A 99 -0.18 6.81 15.46
CA ARG A 99 -0.49 5.46 15.94
C ARG A 99 -1.73 5.42 16.81
N PHE A 100 -2.01 6.51 17.52
CA PHE A 100 -3.25 6.68 18.24
C PHE A 100 -4.44 6.72 17.26
N GLU A 101 -4.34 7.47 16.16
CA GLU A 101 -5.34 7.47 15.09
C GLU A 101 -5.55 6.07 14.46
N ASP A 102 -4.46 5.33 14.22
CA ASP A 102 -4.54 3.92 13.78
C ASP A 102 -5.28 3.05 14.80
N ALA A 103 -5.00 3.20 16.10
CA ALA A 103 -5.67 2.45 17.14
C ALA A 103 -7.18 2.76 17.21
N ILE A 104 -7.58 4.03 17.01
CA ILE A 104 -9.00 4.40 16.94
C ILE A 104 -9.67 3.79 15.71
N ARG A 105 -9.01 3.79 14.55
CA ARG A 105 -9.48 3.08 13.35
C ARG A 105 -9.69 1.59 13.66
N ASP A 106 -8.71 0.95 14.29
CA ASP A 106 -8.74 -0.49 14.56
C ASP A 106 -9.84 -0.87 15.58
N LEU A 107 -10.09 -0.01 16.57
CA LEU A 107 -11.24 -0.16 17.48
C LEU A 107 -12.58 -0.06 16.73
N MET A 108 -12.72 0.87 15.77
CA MET A 108 -13.93 0.94 14.93
C MET A 108 -14.10 -0.31 14.06
N GLN A 109 -13.00 -0.85 13.50
CA GLN A 109 -13.03 -2.09 12.73
C GLN A 109 -13.43 -3.29 13.59
N ARG A 110 -12.85 -3.42 14.79
CA ARG A 110 -13.22 -4.44 15.79
C ARG A 110 -14.72 -4.43 16.06
N ASP A 111 -15.28 -3.24 16.24
CA ASP A 111 -16.69 -3.07 16.57
C ASP A 111 -17.63 -3.38 15.39
N GLY A 112 -17.10 -3.54 14.17
CA GLY A 112 -17.85 -3.95 12.98
C GLY A 112 -17.81 -2.95 11.82
N CYS A 113 -17.12 -1.81 11.97
CA CYS A 113 -16.98 -0.83 10.90
C CYS A 113 -15.87 -1.24 9.91
N ARG A 114 -16.20 -2.16 8.99
CA ARG A 114 -15.21 -2.78 8.09
C ARG A 114 -14.51 -1.80 7.14
N ASP A 115 -15.13 -0.66 6.85
CA ASP A 115 -14.59 0.40 6.01
C ASP A 115 -13.82 1.47 6.79
N ALA A 116 -13.63 1.29 8.10
CA ALA A 116 -12.96 2.27 8.92
C ALA A 116 -11.52 2.50 8.44
N ARG A 117 -11.21 3.77 8.17
CA ARG A 117 -9.94 4.20 7.59
C ARG A 117 -9.43 5.48 8.25
N ARG A 118 -8.11 5.54 8.42
CA ARG A 118 -7.40 6.77 8.78
C ARG A 118 -7.30 7.65 7.53
N VAL A 119 -7.74 8.90 7.65
CA VAL A 119 -7.74 9.89 6.57
C VAL A 119 -6.96 11.17 6.95
N GLY A 120 -6.42 11.23 8.16
CA GLY A 120 -5.63 12.35 8.67
C GLY A 120 -4.40 12.67 7.82
N GLY A 121 -4.12 13.95 7.65
CA GLY A 121 -3.09 14.50 6.77
C GLY A 121 -3.24 16.01 6.54
N ARG A 122 -2.33 16.62 5.79
CA ARG A 122 -2.39 18.07 5.53
C ARG A 122 -3.68 18.41 4.79
N GLY A 123 -4.55 19.22 5.40
CA GLY A 123 -5.82 19.65 4.81
C GLY A 123 -6.98 18.66 5.04
N ASP A 124 -6.86 17.74 5.99
CA ASP A 124 -7.93 16.83 6.42
C ASP A 124 -9.14 17.51 7.09
N LEU A 125 -9.05 18.82 7.33
CA LEU A 125 -10.10 19.66 7.90
C LEU A 125 -10.66 19.09 9.22
N GLY A 126 -9.82 18.42 10.01
CA GLY A 126 -10.22 17.91 11.33
C GLY A 126 -10.93 16.56 11.31
N ALA A 127 -10.81 15.77 10.24
CA ALA A 127 -11.21 14.37 10.23
C ALA A 127 -9.97 13.46 10.18
N ASP A 128 -9.72 12.71 11.24
CA ASP A 128 -8.58 11.79 11.31
C ASP A 128 -8.99 10.35 10.96
N VAL A 129 -10.19 9.94 11.36
CA VAL A 129 -10.75 8.60 11.07
C VAL A 129 -12.17 8.74 10.53
N LYS A 130 -12.50 7.96 9.51
CA LYS A 130 -13.84 7.82 8.95
C LYS A 130 -14.26 6.37 8.94
N ALA A 131 -15.51 6.10 9.27
CA ALA A 131 -16.05 4.75 9.36
C ALA A 131 -17.55 4.74 9.08
N THR A 132 -18.08 3.61 8.67
CA THR A 132 -19.52 3.34 8.58
C THR A 132 -19.83 2.19 9.53
N ASP A 133 -20.73 2.44 10.49
CA ASP A 133 -21.10 1.40 11.44
C ASP A 133 -22.05 0.35 10.83
N PRO A 134 -22.29 -0.78 11.50
CA PRO A 134 -23.22 -1.82 11.01
C PRO A 134 -24.66 -1.33 10.80
N TYR A 135 -25.02 -0.15 11.33
CA TYR A 135 -26.32 0.48 11.17
C TYR A 135 -26.35 1.51 10.02
N GLY A 136 -25.28 1.58 9.22
CA GLY A 136 -25.15 2.45 8.05
C GLY A 136 -24.85 3.91 8.37
N ARG A 137 -24.57 4.27 9.64
CA ARG A 137 -24.27 5.66 10.02
C ARG A 137 -22.82 5.98 9.71
N ARG A 138 -22.57 7.15 9.14
CA ARG A 138 -21.22 7.64 8.84
C ARG A 138 -20.63 8.38 10.03
N TRP A 139 -19.52 7.86 10.52
CA TRP A 139 -18.73 8.41 11.62
C TRP A 139 -17.56 9.22 11.09
N VAL A 140 -17.39 10.42 11.64
CA VAL A 140 -16.20 11.25 11.44
C VAL A 140 -15.61 11.54 12.81
N ILE A 141 -14.36 11.11 12.98
CA ILE A 141 -13.68 11.12 14.27
C ILE A 141 -12.43 11.98 14.15
N GLN A 142 -12.32 12.98 15.03
CA GLN A 142 -11.08 13.71 15.26
C GLN A 142 -10.39 13.14 16.50
N CYS A 143 -9.11 12.84 16.36
CA CYS A 143 -8.27 12.29 17.39
C CYS A 143 -7.39 13.40 17.98
N LYS A 144 -7.39 13.52 19.30
CA LYS A 144 -6.51 14.44 20.03
C LYS A 144 -5.70 13.66 21.05
N HIS A 145 -4.53 13.18 20.62
CA HIS A 145 -3.56 12.57 21.54
C HIS A 145 -2.82 13.63 22.35
N ARG A 146 -2.68 13.39 23.64
CA ARG A 146 -1.92 14.20 24.60
C ARG A 146 -0.83 13.32 25.19
N ARG A 147 0.44 13.72 24.99
CA ARG A 147 1.61 12.99 25.50
C ARG A 147 1.57 12.75 27.02
N ASN A 148 1.07 13.72 27.78
CA ASN A 148 0.95 13.62 29.25
C ASN A 148 -0.46 13.18 29.71
N GLY A 149 -1.27 12.58 28.81
CA GLY A 149 -2.60 12.08 29.12
C GLY A 149 -3.47 13.07 29.88
N ALA A 150 -3.96 12.67 31.07
CA ALA A 150 -4.79 13.52 31.93
C ALA A 150 -4.05 14.78 32.47
N GLN A 151 -2.73 14.73 32.58
CA GLN A 151 -1.91 15.87 33.04
C GLN A 151 -1.53 16.82 31.90
N GLY A 152 -1.84 16.46 30.65
CA GLY A 152 -1.62 17.31 29.48
C GLY A 152 -2.62 18.45 29.33
N SER A 153 -2.45 19.24 28.27
CA SER A 153 -3.41 20.27 27.89
C SER A 153 -4.76 19.65 27.55
N PRO A 154 -5.87 20.19 28.08
CA PRO A 154 -7.19 19.65 27.77
C PRO A 154 -7.57 19.93 26.32
N VAL A 155 -8.50 19.14 25.77
CA VAL A 155 -9.21 19.49 24.53
C VAL A 155 -10.16 20.64 24.83
N GLY A 156 -10.07 21.68 24.01
CA GLY A 156 -10.85 22.91 24.19
C GLY A 156 -11.98 23.06 23.18
N THR A 157 -12.79 24.10 23.35
CA THR A 157 -13.86 24.46 22.42
C THR A 157 -13.37 24.69 20.98
N PRO A 158 -12.18 25.29 20.73
CA PRO A 158 -11.69 25.47 19.36
C PRO A 158 -11.55 24.15 18.58
N ASP A 159 -11.12 23.07 19.23
CA ASP A 159 -11.01 21.76 18.58
C ASP A 159 -12.40 21.28 18.08
N LEU A 160 -13.43 21.45 18.91
CA LEU A 160 -14.81 21.10 18.56
C LEU A 160 -15.41 22.01 17.49
N GLN A 161 -15.05 23.29 17.47
CA GLN A 161 -15.51 24.23 16.45
C GLN A 161 -15.01 23.84 15.06
N VAL A 162 -13.74 23.42 14.95
CA VAL A 162 -13.18 22.89 13.71
C VAL A 162 -13.96 21.67 13.24
N LEU A 163 -14.14 20.68 14.12
CA LEU A 163 -14.91 19.48 13.78
C LEU A 163 -16.36 19.81 13.38
N ASN A 164 -17.01 20.73 14.09
CA ASN A 164 -18.39 21.12 13.80
C ASN A 164 -18.55 21.76 12.41
N GLY A 165 -17.54 22.51 11.98
CA GLY A 165 -17.56 23.19 10.69
C GLY A 165 -17.36 22.26 9.48
N THR A 166 -16.81 21.06 9.69
CA THR A 166 -16.32 20.21 8.60
C THR A 166 -16.95 18.82 8.58
N ALA A 167 -17.24 18.23 9.75
CA ALA A 167 -17.69 16.84 9.84
C ALA A 167 -18.95 16.57 9.00
N ARG A 168 -19.95 17.45 9.07
CA ARG A 168 -21.23 17.24 8.37
C ARG A 168 -21.17 17.80 6.96
N GLN A 169 -20.72 19.05 6.82
CA GLN A 169 -20.74 19.81 5.58
C GLN A 169 -19.76 19.25 4.54
N VAL A 170 -18.56 18.85 4.98
CA VAL A 170 -17.48 18.39 4.09
C VAL A 170 -17.43 16.86 4.02
N HIS A 171 -17.73 16.17 5.12
CA HIS A 171 -17.54 14.73 5.22
C HIS A 171 -18.84 13.91 5.30
N GLY A 172 -20.00 14.58 5.40
CA GLY A 172 -21.30 13.92 5.44
C GLY A 172 -21.52 13.06 6.68
N ALA A 173 -20.92 13.44 7.81
CA ALA A 173 -21.05 12.74 9.08
C ALA A 173 -22.52 12.72 9.54
N ASP A 174 -23.00 11.53 9.89
CA ASP A 174 -24.18 11.38 10.74
C ASP A 174 -23.77 11.51 12.21
N VAL A 175 -22.58 11.02 12.54
CA VAL A 175 -22.01 11.04 13.89
C VAL A 175 -20.62 11.69 13.85
N ALA A 176 -20.48 12.83 14.52
CA ALA A 176 -19.22 13.55 14.64
C ALA A 176 -18.68 13.42 16.08
N VAL A 177 -17.44 12.96 16.21
CA VAL A 177 -16.85 12.60 17.51
C VAL A 177 -15.46 13.20 17.67
N ILE A 178 -15.15 13.74 18.84
CA ILE A 178 -13.76 13.93 19.28
C ILE A 178 -13.38 12.82 20.25
N VAL A 179 -12.23 12.18 20.00
CA VAL A 179 -11.63 11.17 20.87
C VAL A 179 -10.31 11.69 21.43
N THR A 180 -10.09 11.56 22.73
CA THR A 180 -8.83 11.95 23.37
C THR A 180 -8.45 11.01 24.51
N ASN A 181 -7.15 10.79 24.71
CA ASN A 181 -6.61 10.16 25.92
C ASN A 181 -6.44 11.17 27.08
N GLY A 182 -6.76 12.44 26.87
CA GLY A 182 -6.64 13.52 27.85
C GLY A 182 -7.98 13.95 28.46
N ARG A 183 -7.96 15.11 29.10
CA ARG A 183 -9.16 15.77 29.63
C ARG A 183 -9.83 16.65 28.56
N VAL A 184 -11.12 16.92 28.77
CA VAL A 184 -11.90 17.86 27.96
C VAL A 184 -12.42 18.96 28.87
N THR A 185 -12.35 20.23 28.42
CA THR A 185 -12.79 21.34 29.27
C THR A 185 -14.32 21.35 29.42
N GLY A 186 -14.82 21.88 30.55
CA GLY A 186 -16.27 22.05 30.78
C GLY A 186 -16.98 22.80 29.64
N PRO A 187 -16.47 23.97 29.20
CA PRO A 187 -17.03 24.69 28.05
C PRO A 187 -17.06 23.87 26.75
N ALA A 188 -16.04 23.05 26.51
CA ALA A 188 -16.00 22.16 25.34
C ALA A 188 -17.10 21.09 25.44
N VAL A 189 -17.29 20.47 26.60
CA VAL A 189 -18.38 19.49 26.81
C VAL A 189 -19.76 20.13 26.59
N THR A 190 -19.97 21.35 27.10
CA THR A 190 -21.23 22.09 26.89
C THR A 190 -21.46 22.40 25.40
N PHE A 191 -20.43 22.89 24.72
CA PHE A 191 -20.49 23.17 23.28
C PHE A 191 -20.77 21.90 22.46
N ALA A 192 -20.12 20.79 22.77
CA ALA A 192 -20.35 19.51 22.10
C ALA A 192 -21.83 19.09 22.18
N LYS A 193 -22.44 19.20 23.38
CA LYS A 193 -23.87 18.90 23.58
C LYS A 193 -24.77 19.82 22.74
N GLN A 194 -24.52 21.12 22.75
CA GLN A 194 -25.30 22.10 21.98
C GLN A 194 -25.24 21.83 20.47
N GLN A 195 -24.08 21.41 19.97
CA GLN A 195 -23.82 21.14 18.55
C GLN A 195 -24.03 19.68 18.15
N ARG A 196 -24.58 18.85 19.04
CA ARG A 196 -24.79 17.40 18.83
C ARG A 196 -23.52 16.67 18.37
N LEU A 197 -22.39 17.04 18.95
CA LEU A 197 -21.10 16.35 18.80
C LEU A 197 -20.94 15.40 19.98
N HIS A 198 -20.27 14.27 19.75
CA HIS A 198 -19.92 13.35 20.81
C HIS A 198 -18.48 13.56 21.26
N VAL A 199 -18.24 13.35 22.54
CA VAL A 199 -16.93 13.42 23.16
C VAL A 199 -16.64 12.07 23.80
N VAL A 200 -15.52 11.48 23.39
CA VAL A 200 -14.93 10.30 24.02
C VAL A 200 -13.70 10.80 24.77
N ASP A 201 -13.91 11.10 26.04
CA ASP A 201 -12.84 11.47 26.96
C ASP A 201 -12.01 10.24 27.38
N ARG A 202 -10.97 10.48 28.17
CA ARG A 202 -10.06 9.44 28.65
C ARG A 202 -10.78 8.26 29.30
N GLN A 203 -11.79 8.50 30.13
CA GLN A 203 -12.55 7.46 30.83
C GLN A 203 -13.36 6.62 29.85
N THR A 204 -14.09 7.29 28.95
CA THR A 204 -14.91 6.61 27.93
C THR A 204 -14.02 5.83 26.97
N LEU A 205 -12.87 6.40 26.58
CA LEU A 205 -11.87 5.72 25.75
C LEU A 205 -11.32 4.48 26.45
N ALA A 206 -11.03 4.53 27.75
CA ALA A 206 -10.53 3.38 28.50
C ALA A 206 -11.55 2.23 28.51
N VAL A 207 -12.82 2.53 28.76
CA VAL A 207 -13.91 1.54 28.74
C VAL A 207 -14.07 0.95 27.34
N TRP A 208 -14.09 1.80 26.32
CA TRP A 208 -14.22 1.37 24.93
C TRP A 208 -13.06 0.49 24.50
N ALA A 209 -11.82 0.95 24.73
CA ALA A 209 -10.61 0.32 24.25
C ALA A 209 -10.34 -1.04 24.92
N SER A 210 -10.68 -1.19 26.20
CA SER A 210 -10.47 -2.43 26.95
C SER A 210 -11.66 -3.40 26.87
N GLY A 211 -12.87 -2.89 26.60
CA GLY A 211 -14.10 -3.66 26.56
C GLY A 211 -14.41 -4.29 25.20
N SER A 212 -15.53 -5.02 25.16
CA SER A 212 -16.13 -5.57 23.94
C SER A 212 -17.33 -4.76 23.45
N ARG A 213 -17.73 -3.72 24.20
CA ARG A 213 -18.89 -2.90 23.87
C ARG A 213 -18.50 -1.88 22.80
N PRO A 214 -19.26 -1.79 21.71
CA PRO A 214 -18.95 -0.87 20.64
C PRO A 214 -19.25 0.59 21.02
N LEU A 215 -18.60 1.52 20.33
CA LEU A 215 -18.66 2.94 20.68
C LEU A 215 -20.09 3.51 20.76
N TRP A 216 -20.99 3.10 19.85
CA TRP A 216 -22.38 3.57 19.84
C TRP A 216 -23.23 3.11 21.01
N GLU A 217 -22.83 2.09 21.76
CA GLU A 217 -23.49 1.69 23.00
C GLU A 217 -22.98 2.49 24.22
N LEU A 218 -21.78 3.05 24.12
CA LEU A 218 -21.17 3.86 25.16
C LEU A 218 -21.60 5.33 25.05
N LEU A 219 -21.82 5.80 23.83
CA LEU A 219 -22.29 7.14 23.56
C LEU A 219 -23.80 7.26 23.78
N ARG A 220 -24.21 8.29 24.52
CA ARG A 220 -25.62 8.65 24.66
C ARG A 220 -26.09 9.34 23.38
N ALA A 221 -27.31 9.02 22.94
CA ALA A 221 -28.03 9.73 21.87
C ALA A 221 -27.35 9.69 20.49
N VAL A 222 -26.95 8.52 20.01
CA VAL A 222 -26.55 8.33 18.61
C VAL A 222 -27.80 8.34 17.71
N PRO A 223 -27.78 9.00 16.54
CA PRO A 223 -28.89 9.00 15.59
C PRO A 223 -29.38 7.59 15.22
N PRO A 224 -30.64 7.43 14.78
CA PRO A 224 -31.15 6.14 14.34
C PRO A 224 -30.38 5.61 13.12
N PRO A 225 -30.42 4.28 12.87
CA PRO A 225 -29.82 3.67 11.68
C PRO A 225 -30.21 4.40 10.38
N ARG A 226 -29.29 4.48 9.41
CA ARG A 226 -29.67 4.90 8.06
C ARG A 226 -30.56 3.80 7.48
N ARG A 227 -31.75 4.18 7.02
CA ARG A 227 -32.59 3.25 6.25
C ARG A 227 -31.79 2.82 5.02
N PRO A 228 -31.73 1.51 4.69
CA PRO A 228 -31.14 1.10 3.42
C PRO A 228 -31.90 1.83 2.32
N THR A 229 -31.17 2.59 1.50
CA THR A 229 -31.73 3.17 0.28
C THR A 229 -32.17 1.98 -0.55
N SER A 230 -33.48 1.77 -0.66
CA SER A 230 -34.06 0.84 -1.61
C SER A 230 -33.72 1.37 -3.00
N LEU A 231 -32.55 1.01 -3.53
CA LEU A 231 -32.08 1.16 -4.92
C LEU A 231 -30.59 0.76 -4.93
N SER A 232 -30.34 -0.54 -5.01
CA SER A 232 -29.13 -1.16 -5.57
C SER A 232 -29.52 -2.51 -6.14
#